data_AF-A0A925TPS3-F1
#
_entry.id   AF-A0A925TPS3-F1
#
_cell.length_a   1.000
_cell.length_b   1.000
_cell.length_c   1.000
_cell.angle_alpha   90.00
_cell.angle_beta   90.00
_cell.angle_gamma   90.00
#
_symmetry.space_group_name_H-M   'P 1'
#
loop_
_entity.id
_entity.type
_entity.pdbx_description
1 polymer ?
#
loop_
_entity_poly.entity_id
_entity_poly.type
_entity_poly.pdbx_seq_one_letter_code
_entity_poly.pdbx_strand_id
1 'polypeptide(L)'
;MTTEKINAFILGTLVGDALGLPANGRNHSFIRMYFKGIKGYTHEYYGTATATGLRAGQNSREVIPLLTSLPAEANERLLKWIDMFFDASVDAKKLLTHFFQALAAENSETLQPRKIIDAIFPETIEREKIISALDFFPADMTEVFNEMMTERDAVLFAITMALRQSQDFETTVLSAINMGGLTSLIGAITGGALALLHGKETVPQSFIDGLEHREEILAALQV
;
A
#
# COMPACT_ATOMS: atom_id res chain seq x y z
N MET A 1 6.90 -0.82 18.47
CA MET A 1 6.67 0.19 17.42
C MET A 1 6.40 1.54 18.07
N THR A 2 6.89 2.65 17.51
CA THR A 2 6.64 4.00 18.04
C THR A 2 5.35 4.60 17.48
N THR A 3 4.79 5.61 18.16
CA THR A 3 3.62 6.37 17.67
C THR A 3 3.89 7.03 16.32
N GLU A 4 5.11 7.57 16.12
CA GLU A 4 5.52 8.17 14.85
C GLU A 4 5.52 7.14 13.71
N LYS A 5 6.08 5.94 13.93
CA LYS A 5 6.10 4.87 12.92
C LYS A 5 4.69 4.43 12.53
N ILE A 6 3.77 4.28 13.50
CA ILE A 6 2.39 3.88 13.18
C ILE A 6 1.62 5.00 12.47
N ASN A 7 1.84 6.27 12.83
CA ASN A 7 1.21 7.39 12.13
C ASN A 7 1.73 7.52 10.69
N ALA A 8 3.05 7.32 10.48
CA ALA A 8 3.64 7.29 9.15
C ALA A 8 3.06 6.13 8.32
N PHE A 9 2.97 4.93 8.90
CA PHE A 9 2.31 3.78 8.26
C PHE A 9 0.88 4.11 7.81
N ILE A 10 0.07 4.71 8.69
CA ILE A 10 -1.32 5.06 8.35
C ILE A 10 -1.35 6.10 7.22
N LEU A 11 -0.54 7.16 7.31
CA LEU A 11 -0.46 8.18 6.26
C LEU A 11 -0.05 7.58 4.90
N GLY A 12 1.01 6.75 4.88
CA GLY A 12 1.47 6.08 3.67
C GLY A 12 0.41 5.13 3.09
N THR A 13 -0.32 4.44 3.96
CA THR A 13 -1.46 3.58 3.56
C THR A 13 -2.54 4.41 2.86
N LEU A 14 -2.92 5.55 3.42
CA LEU A 14 -3.93 6.45 2.87
C LEU A 14 -3.50 7.06 1.54
N VAL A 15 -2.25 7.54 1.44
CA VAL A 15 -1.72 8.08 0.20
C VAL A 15 -1.70 7.03 -0.91
N GLY A 16 -1.19 5.84 -0.61
CA GLY A 16 -1.09 4.76 -1.60
C GLY A 16 -2.46 4.27 -2.06
N ASP A 17 -3.41 4.10 -1.14
CA ASP A 17 -4.79 3.75 -1.45
C ASP A 17 -5.44 4.76 -2.41
N ALA A 18 -5.37 6.06 -2.07
CA ALA A 18 -5.96 7.12 -2.87
C ALA A 18 -5.30 7.28 -4.26
N LEU A 19 -3.99 7.04 -4.37
CA LEU A 19 -3.30 7.03 -5.67
C LEU A 19 -3.75 5.87 -6.54
N GLY A 20 -3.95 4.70 -5.94
CA GLY A 20 -4.35 3.48 -6.65
C GLY A 20 -5.83 3.43 -7.01
N LEU A 21 -6.71 4.06 -6.23
CA LEU A 21 -8.16 3.92 -6.33
C LEU A 21 -8.77 4.19 -7.72
N PRO A 22 -8.37 5.23 -8.48
CA PRO A 22 -8.96 5.52 -9.78
C PRO A 22 -8.79 4.40 -10.83
N ALA A 23 -7.78 3.56 -10.67
CA ALA A 23 -7.47 2.46 -11.59
C ALA A 23 -7.79 1.07 -11.02
N ASN A 24 -8.45 1.01 -9.86
CA ASN A 24 -8.68 -0.25 -9.16
C ASN A 24 -9.52 -1.22 -10.00
N GLY A 25 -9.05 -2.47 -10.09
CA GLY A 25 -9.62 -3.53 -10.92
C GLY A 25 -9.25 -3.46 -12.41
N ARG A 26 -8.35 -2.56 -12.82
CA ARG A 26 -7.90 -2.44 -14.22
C ARG A 26 -6.52 -3.06 -14.38
N ASN A 27 -6.28 -3.81 -15.46
CA ASN A 27 -4.96 -4.39 -15.73
C ASN A 27 -3.95 -3.34 -16.24
N HIS A 28 -2.66 -3.73 -16.26
CA HIS A 28 -1.56 -2.87 -16.69
C HIS A 28 -1.81 -2.20 -18.06
N SER A 29 -2.22 -2.97 -19.06
CA SER A 29 -2.48 -2.50 -20.43
C SER A 29 -3.55 -1.41 -20.46
N PHE A 30 -4.62 -1.57 -19.68
CA PHE A 30 -5.67 -0.57 -19.53
C PHE A 30 -5.12 0.73 -18.94
N ILE A 31 -4.33 0.64 -17.86
CA ILE A 31 -3.74 1.82 -17.21
C ILE A 31 -2.86 2.58 -18.19
N ARG A 32 -1.99 1.89 -18.94
CA ARG A 32 -1.15 2.55 -19.97
C ARG A 32 -1.98 3.18 -21.08
N MET A 33 -3.04 2.51 -21.52
CA MET A 33 -3.87 2.99 -22.63
C MET A 33 -4.68 4.23 -22.26
N TYR A 34 -5.35 4.23 -21.10
CA TYR A 34 -6.34 5.23 -20.73
C TYR A 34 -5.82 6.28 -19.75
N PHE A 35 -4.98 5.90 -18.78
CA PHE A 35 -4.40 6.84 -17.81
C PHE A 35 -3.05 7.42 -18.27
N LYS A 36 -2.44 6.83 -19.31
CA LYS A 36 -1.07 7.16 -19.75
C LYS A 36 -0.03 7.04 -18.63
N GLY A 37 -0.29 6.11 -17.71
CA GLY A 37 0.43 5.97 -16.46
C GLY A 37 -0.05 6.94 -15.39
N ILE A 38 -0.33 6.41 -14.20
CA ILE A 38 -0.67 7.20 -13.01
C ILE A 38 0.59 7.92 -12.53
N LYS A 39 0.47 9.23 -12.30
CA LYS A 39 1.56 10.13 -11.86
C LYS A 39 1.23 10.91 -10.58
N GLY A 40 0.09 10.61 -9.98
CA GLY A 40 -0.52 11.39 -8.91
C GLY A 40 -2.02 11.11 -8.86
N TYR A 41 -2.77 11.91 -8.09
CA TYR A 41 -4.22 11.76 -8.03
C TYR A 41 -4.86 12.08 -9.37
N THR A 42 -5.77 11.20 -9.78
CA THR A 42 -6.53 11.35 -11.02
C THR A 42 -8.01 11.13 -10.73
N HIS A 43 -8.88 11.76 -11.53
CA HIS A 43 -10.28 11.39 -11.54
C HIS A 43 -10.47 10.05 -12.25
N GLU A 44 -11.48 9.28 -11.86
CA GLU A 44 -11.83 8.04 -12.57
C GLU A 44 -12.26 8.38 -14.01
N TYR A 45 -11.69 7.68 -15.00
CA TYR A 45 -11.94 7.93 -16.43
C TYR A 45 -13.31 7.37 -16.90
N TYR A 46 -13.83 6.35 -16.22
CA TYR A 46 -15.12 5.72 -16.51
C TYR A 46 -15.89 5.49 -15.21
N GLY A 47 -16.72 6.46 -14.82
CA GLY A 47 -17.57 6.36 -13.65
C GLY A 47 -18.43 5.10 -13.68
N THR A 48 -18.13 4.16 -12.79
CA THR A 48 -19.02 3.01 -12.53
C THR A 48 -19.33 2.82 -11.05
N ALA A 49 -18.70 3.56 -10.13
CA ALA A 49 -18.86 3.33 -8.70
C ALA A 49 -19.80 4.31 -7.97
N THR A 50 -19.98 5.55 -8.43
CA THR A 50 -20.84 6.54 -7.75
C THR A 50 -21.51 7.51 -8.73
N ALA A 51 -22.73 7.96 -8.39
CA ALA A 51 -23.49 8.93 -9.20
C ALA A 51 -22.79 10.31 -9.34
N THR A 52 -21.74 10.56 -8.54
CA THR A 52 -20.94 11.80 -8.53
C THR A 52 -19.54 11.64 -9.09
N GLY A 53 -19.11 10.41 -9.43
CA GLY A 53 -17.72 10.09 -9.78
C GLY A 53 -16.78 10.05 -8.57
N LEU A 54 -15.58 9.47 -8.77
CA LEU A 54 -14.50 9.44 -7.78
C LEU A 54 -13.79 10.80 -7.71
N ARG A 55 -13.60 11.33 -6.50
CA ARG A 55 -12.83 12.56 -6.27
C ARG A 55 -11.33 12.26 -6.26
N ALA A 56 -10.53 13.19 -6.79
CA ALA A 56 -9.08 13.09 -6.71
C ALA A 56 -8.66 13.11 -5.23
N GLY A 57 -7.78 12.20 -4.83
CA GLY A 57 -7.33 12.08 -3.43
C GLY A 57 -8.30 11.35 -2.50
N GLN A 58 -9.43 10.86 -3.01
CA GLN A 58 -10.40 10.07 -2.24
C GLN A 58 -9.80 8.73 -1.82
N ASN A 59 -10.07 8.32 -0.59
CA ASN A 59 -9.76 6.97 -0.09
C ASN A 59 -10.89 5.97 -0.38
N SER A 60 -10.55 4.68 -0.44
CA SER A 60 -11.50 3.58 -0.67
C SER A 60 -12.48 3.37 0.48
N ARG A 61 -12.22 3.97 1.64
CA ARG A 61 -13.03 3.93 2.85
C ARG A 61 -13.23 5.33 3.41
N GLU A 62 -14.26 5.49 4.24
CA GLU A 62 -14.47 6.70 5.05
C GLU A 62 -13.46 6.73 6.20
N VAL A 63 -12.40 7.52 6.08
CA VAL A 63 -11.22 7.43 6.96
C VAL A 63 -11.37 8.14 8.29
N ILE A 64 -12.14 9.22 8.36
CA ILE A 64 -12.25 10.03 9.59
C ILE A 64 -12.85 9.22 10.76
N PRO A 65 -13.97 8.49 10.60
CA PRO A 65 -14.49 7.63 11.66
C PRO A 65 -13.48 6.55 12.08
N LEU A 66 -12.73 5.98 11.13
CA LEU A 66 -11.70 4.99 11.43
C LEU A 66 -10.62 5.57 12.32
N LEU A 67 -10.03 6.70 11.91
CA LEU A 67 -8.94 7.37 12.62
C LEU A 67 -9.33 7.76 14.06
N THR A 68 -10.55 8.26 14.26
CA THR A 68 -11.05 8.64 15.60
C THR A 68 -11.30 7.44 16.52
N SER A 69 -11.48 6.24 15.98
CA SER A 69 -11.73 5.02 16.74
C SER A 69 -10.47 4.25 17.14
N LEU A 70 -9.29 4.72 16.71
CA LEU A 70 -8.04 4.00 16.91
C LEU A 70 -7.56 4.06 18.36
N PRO A 71 -7.04 2.95 18.91
CA PRO A 71 -6.47 2.92 20.25
C PRO A 71 -5.15 3.72 20.30
N ALA A 72 -4.74 4.10 21.51
CA ALA A 72 -3.52 4.88 21.72
C ALA A 72 -2.22 4.04 21.59
N GLU A 73 -2.27 2.74 21.95
CA GLU A 73 -1.10 1.86 21.87
C GLU A 73 -0.80 1.50 20.41
N ALA A 74 0.48 1.61 20.01
CA ALA A 74 0.87 1.55 18.60
C ALA A 74 0.57 0.18 17.96
N ASN A 75 0.84 -0.93 18.64
CA ASN A 75 0.60 -2.26 18.08
C ASN A 75 -0.91 -2.57 17.98
N GLU A 76 -1.70 -2.25 18.99
CA GLU A 76 -3.16 -2.34 18.94
C GLU A 76 -3.73 -1.47 17.82
N ARG A 77 -3.14 -0.28 17.62
CA ARG A 77 -3.53 0.64 16.54
C ARG A 77 -3.25 0.05 15.16
N LEU A 78 -2.11 -0.62 14.97
CA LEU A 78 -1.81 -1.36 13.75
C LEU A 78 -2.84 -2.47 13.48
N LEU A 79 -3.10 -3.31 14.48
CA LEU A 79 -4.06 -4.41 14.35
C LEU A 79 -5.46 -3.90 14.00
N LYS A 80 -5.90 -2.86 14.69
CA LYS A 80 -7.21 -2.23 14.46
C LYS A 80 -7.30 -1.57 13.09
N TRP A 81 -6.24 -0.90 12.64
CA TRP A 81 -6.18 -0.29 11.31
C TRP A 81 -6.21 -1.36 10.21
N ILE A 82 -5.43 -2.44 10.34
CA ILE A 82 -5.43 -3.53 9.36
C ILE A 82 -6.82 -4.17 9.24
N ASP A 83 -7.47 -4.41 10.38
CA ASP A 83 -8.81 -5.00 10.42
C ASP A 83 -9.87 -4.13 9.76
N MET A 84 -9.84 -2.81 10.02
CA MET A 84 -10.90 -1.89 9.59
C MET A 84 -10.68 -1.29 8.19
N PHE A 85 -9.44 -0.99 7.82
CA PHE A 85 -9.15 -0.25 6.58
C PHE A 85 -9.05 -1.18 5.37
N PHE A 86 -8.25 -2.24 5.46
CA PHE A 86 -8.00 -3.13 4.32
C PHE A 86 -9.23 -3.98 4.01
N ASP A 87 -9.84 -3.76 2.84
CA ASP A 87 -10.93 -4.59 2.33
C ASP A 87 -10.40 -5.89 1.72
N ALA A 88 -9.93 -6.79 2.58
CA ALA A 88 -9.32 -8.05 2.16
C ALA A 88 -9.83 -9.22 3.01
N SER A 89 -9.64 -10.43 2.51
CA SER A 89 -9.95 -11.66 3.24
C SER A 89 -9.25 -11.74 4.60
N VAL A 90 -9.79 -12.58 5.49
CA VAL A 90 -9.22 -12.83 6.82
C VAL A 90 -7.76 -13.31 6.72
N ASP A 91 -7.45 -14.16 5.74
CA ASP A 91 -6.10 -14.70 5.57
C ASP A 91 -5.13 -13.65 5.00
N ALA A 92 -5.60 -12.77 4.11
CA ALA A 92 -4.82 -11.62 3.67
C ALA A 92 -4.52 -10.66 4.83
N LYS A 93 -5.51 -10.33 5.67
CA LYS A 93 -5.31 -9.47 6.86
C LYS A 93 -4.34 -10.07 7.88
N LYS A 94 -4.38 -11.38 8.12
CA LYS A 94 -3.41 -12.09 8.95
C LYS A 94 -1.99 -11.99 8.38
N LEU A 95 -1.83 -12.22 7.08
CA LEU A 95 -0.54 -12.07 6.41
C LEU A 95 -0.01 -10.63 6.53
N LEU A 96 -0.85 -9.62 6.25
CA LEU A 96 -0.48 -8.21 6.39
C LEU A 96 -0.09 -7.87 7.83
N THR A 97 -0.78 -8.43 8.81
CA THR A 97 -0.44 -8.26 10.23
C THR A 97 0.98 -8.75 10.51
N HIS A 98 1.31 -9.99 10.12
CA HIS A 98 2.66 -10.53 10.31
C HIS A 98 3.71 -9.73 9.53
N PHE A 99 3.40 -9.32 8.31
CA PHE A 99 4.29 -8.53 7.48
C PHE A 99 4.61 -7.17 8.10
N PHE A 100 3.61 -6.38 8.48
CA PHE A 100 3.85 -5.06 9.06
C PHE A 100 4.47 -5.14 10.46
N GLN A 101 4.18 -6.18 11.25
CA GLN A 101 4.89 -6.42 12.51
C GLN A 101 6.36 -6.75 12.28
N ALA A 102 6.67 -7.62 11.30
CA ALA A 102 8.05 -7.93 10.93
C ALA A 102 8.81 -6.69 10.43
N LEU A 103 8.17 -5.85 9.61
CA LEU A 103 8.74 -4.57 9.18
C LEU A 103 8.94 -3.60 10.34
N ALA A 104 7.98 -3.47 11.25
CA ALA A 104 8.07 -2.58 12.39
C ALA A 104 9.17 -2.99 13.38
N ALA A 105 9.48 -4.29 13.45
CA ALA A 105 10.57 -4.85 14.25
C ALA A 105 11.94 -4.80 13.57
N GLU A 106 11.98 -4.47 12.27
CA GLU A 106 13.24 -4.33 11.54
C GLU A 106 13.94 -3.02 11.94
N ASN A 107 15.18 -3.16 12.42
CA ASN A 107 16.01 -2.07 12.93
C ASN A 107 17.40 -2.06 12.31
N SER A 108 17.65 -2.90 11.30
CA SER A 108 18.92 -2.92 10.58
C SER A 108 19.07 -1.67 9.71
N GLU A 109 20.29 -1.13 9.60
CA GLU A 109 20.60 0.01 8.72
C GLU A 109 20.27 -0.28 7.24
N THR A 110 20.37 -1.55 6.84
CA THR A 110 19.96 -2.04 5.52
C THR A 110 18.86 -3.07 5.68
N LEU A 111 17.74 -2.86 4.99
CA LEU A 111 16.63 -3.81 4.96
C LEU A 111 17.15 -5.20 4.56
N GLN A 112 16.70 -6.24 5.25
CA GLN A 112 17.03 -7.63 4.94
C GLN A 112 15.76 -8.35 4.43
N PRO A 113 15.40 -8.22 3.13
CA PRO A 113 14.16 -8.78 2.59
C PRO A 113 13.96 -10.26 2.91
N ARG A 114 15.02 -11.07 2.77
CA ARG A 114 14.96 -12.52 3.02
C ARG A 114 14.56 -12.84 4.45
N LYS A 115 15.08 -12.11 5.44
CA LYS A 115 14.72 -12.31 6.86
C LYS A 115 13.23 -12.04 7.11
N ILE A 116 12.67 -11.01 6.49
CA ILE A 116 11.25 -10.69 6.60
C ILE A 116 10.42 -11.77 5.90
N ILE A 117 10.81 -12.17 4.69
CA ILE A 117 10.14 -13.22 3.90
C ILE A 117 10.13 -14.54 4.66
N ASP A 118 11.26 -14.96 5.23
CA ASP A 118 11.39 -16.21 5.99
C ASP A 118 10.51 -16.20 7.24
N ALA A 119 10.30 -15.04 7.87
CA ALA A 119 9.45 -14.90 9.05
C ALA A 119 7.95 -15.02 8.72
N ILE A 120 7.53 -14.59 7.52
CA ILE A 120 6.10 -14.55 7.14
C ILE A 120 5.68 -15.72 6.23
N PHE A 121 6.62 -16.37 5.54
CA PHE A 121 6.39 -17.49 4.63
C PHE A 121 7.34 -18.68 4.90
N PRO A 122 7.17 -19.45 5.99
CA PRO A 122 8.00 -20.63 6.23
C PRO A 122 7.69 -21.74 5.19
N GLU A 123 8.68 -22.07 4.36
CA GLU A 123 8.72 -23.19 3.39
C GLU A 123 7.49 -23.33 2.47
N THR A 124 7.17 -22.30 1.69
CA THR A 124 6.04 -22.31 0.74
C THR A 124 6.45 -21.97 -0.69
N ILE A 125 5.63 -22.35 -1.69
CA ILE A 125 5.82 -21.93 -3.10
C ILE A 125 5.80 -20.40 -3.24
N GLU A 126 5.02 -19.71 -2.40
CA GLU A 126 4.92 -18.24 -2.40
C GLU A 126 6.23 -17.58 -1.97
N ARG A 127 6.98 -18.21 -1.07
CA ARG A 127 8.33 -17.76 -0.68
C ARG A 127 9.25 -17.68 -1.90
N GLU A 128 9.37 -18.76 -2.65
CA GLU A 128 10.22 -18.82 -3.85
C GLU A 128 9.72 -17.86 -4.94
N LYS A 129 8.40 -17.71 -5.05
CA LYS A 129 7.75 -16.74 -5.94
C LYS A 129 8.18 -15.30 -5.64
N ILE A 130 8.16 -14.89 -4.36
CA ILE A 130 8.59 -13.55 -3.95
C ILE A 130 10.10 -13.39 -4.14
N ILE A 131 10.90 -14.35 -3.67
CA ILE A 131 12.37 -14.27 -3.73
C ILE A 131 12.85 -14.14 -5.17
N SER A 132 12.29 -14.89 -6.11
CA SER A 132 12.68 -14.82 -7.52
C SER A 132 12.31 -13.49 -8.18
N ALA A 133 11.26 -12.82 -7.70
CA ALA A 133 10.75 -11.57 -8.24
C ALA A 133 11.40 -10.30 -7.66
N LEU A 134 12.22 -10.38 -6.60
CA LEU A 134 12.84 -9.20 -5.96
C LEU A 134 13.71 -8.41 -6.94
N ASP A 135 14.42 -9.09 -7.83
CA ASP A 135 15.35 -8.46 -8.79
C ASP A 135 14.67 -8.09 -10.11
N PHE A 136 13.37 -8.37 -10.27
CA PHE A 136 12.64 -8.10 -11.50
C PHE A 136 12.24 -6.64 -11.61
N PHE A 137 12.01 -6.16 -12.84
CA PHE A 137 11.27 -4.92 -13.04
C PHE A 137 9.79 -5.15 -12.69
N PRO A 138 9.05 -4.13 -12.23
CA PRO A 138 7.64 -4.27 -11.87
C PRO A 138 6.77 -4.86 -12.98
N ALA A 139 7.08 -4.55 -14.25
CA ALA A 139 6.37 -5.10 -15.40
C ALA A 139 6.60 -6.60 -15.56
N ASP A 140 7.83 -7.09 -15.39
CA ASP A 140 8.14 -8.52 -15.49
C ASP A 140 7.51 -9.30 -14.32
N MET A 141 7.34 -8.65 -13.16
CA MET A 141 6.66 -9.24 -12.01
C MET A 141 5.18 -9.56 -12.29
N THR A 142 4.50 -8.88 -13.24
CA THR A 142 3.08 -9.17 -13.51
C THR A 142 2.86 -10.56 -14.07
N GLU A 143 3.85 -11.13 -14.78
CA GLU A 143 3.82 -12.51 -15.24
C GLU A 143 3.91 -13.51 -14.09
N VAL A 144 4.69 -13.16 -13.06
CA VAL A 144 4.84 -13.96 -11.83
C VAL A 144 3.55 -13.93 -11.03
N PHE A 145 3.01 -12.73 -10.77
CA PHE A 145 1.85 -12.51 -9.89
C PHE A 145 0.51 -12.46 -10.61
N ASN A 146 0.39 -13.02 -11.82
CA ASN A 146 -0.83 -12.96 -12.63
C ASN A 146 -1.23 -11.50 -13.01
N GLU A 147 -1.40 -11.22 -14.30
CA GLU A 147 -1.69 -9.87 -14.80
C GLU A 147 -2.98 -9.24 -14.26
N MET A 148 -3.95 -10.07 -13.84
CA MET A 148 -5.19 -9.58 -13.22
C MET A 148 -5.00 -9.20 -11.75
N MET A 149 -3.90 -9.63 -11.12
CA MET A 149 -3.58 -9.54 -9.69
C MET A 149 -4.82 -9.72 -8.80
N THR A 150 -5.31 -10.96 -8.75
CA THR A 150 -6.33 -11.36 -7.76
C THR A 150 -5.86 -11.06 -6.33
N GLU A 151 -6.76 -11.02 -5.34
CA GLU A 151 -6.42 -10.56 -3.97
C GLU A 151 -5.11 -11.14 -3.43
N ARG A 152 -4.94 -12.47 -3.49
CA ARG A 152 -3.72 -13.12 -2.97
C ARG A 152 -2.48 -12.63 -3.70
N ASP A 153 -2.52 -12.62 -5.02
CA ASP A 153 -1.41 -12.18 -5.85
C ASP A 153 -1.10 -10.68 -5.70
N ALA A 154 -2.12 -9.83 -5.57
CA ALA A 154 -1.96 -8.41 -5.30
C ALA A 154 -1.25 -8.15 -3.97
N VAL A 155 -1.60 -8.91 -2.92
CA VAL A 155 -0.92 -8.83 -1.62
C VAL A 155 0.55 -9.26 -1.75
N LEU A 156 0.83 -10.40 -2.39
CA LEU A 156 2.20 -10.89 -2.57
C LEU A 156 3.03 -9.94 -3.44
N PHE A 157 2.44 -9.41 -4.52
CA PHE A 157 3.06 -8.41 -5.39
C PHE A 157 3.41 -7.14 -4.60
N ALA A 158 2.48 -6.60 -3.81
CA ALA A 158 2.70 -5.38 -3.04
C ALA A 158 3.75 -5.55 -1.93
N ILE A 159 3.76 -6.71 -1.25
CA ILE A 159 4.83 -7.11 -0.32
C ILE A 159 6.17 -7.16 -1.06
N THR A 160 6.21 -7.79 -2.25
CA THR A 160 7.44 -7.88 -3.05
C THR A 160 7.93 -6.49 -3.42
N MET A 161 7.06 -5.61 -3.93
CA MET A 161 7.38 -4.22 -4.26
C MET A 161 7.97 -3.45 -3.08
N ALA A 162 7.39 -3.58 -1.89
CA ALA A 162 7.89 -2.94 -0.67
C ALA A 162 9.28 -3.47 -0.24
N LEU A 163 9.60 -4.71 -0.58
CA LEU A 163 10.86 -5.35 -0.19
C LEU A 163 12.02 -5.13 -1.19
N ARG A 164 11.79 -4.44 -2.32
CA ARG A 164 12.82 -4.16 -3.35
C ARG A 164 13.84 -3.08 -2.97
N GLN A 165 14.04 -2.84 -1.66
CA GLN A 165 15.03 -1.92 -1.06
C GLN A 165 15.03 -0.49 -1.66
N SER A 166 13.87 0.01 -2.08
CA SER A 166 13.73 1.38 -2.55
C SER A 166 13.30 2.28 -1.40
N GLN A 167 14.05 3.36 -1.18
CA GLN A 167 13.68 4.42 -0.22
C GLN A 167 12.82 5.51 -0.87
N ASP A 168 12.67 5.48 -2.20
CA ASP A 168 11.88 6.46 -2.94
C ASP A 168 10.40 6.07 -2.91
N PHE A 169 9.61 6.76 -2.09
CA PHE A 169 8.19 6.48 -1.90
C PHE A 169 7.41 6.62 -3.21
N GLU A 170 7.58 7.75 -3.90
CA GLU A 170 6.81 8.09 -5.09
C GLU A 170 7.03 7.07 -6.20
N THR A 171 8.29 6.83 -6.56
CA THR A 171 8.67 5.91 -7.62
C THR A 171 8.16 4.52 -7.31
N THR A 172 8.28 4.06 -6.07
CA THR A 172 7.90 2.69 -5.70
C THR A 172 6.39 2.49 -5.72
N VAL A 173 5.63 3.41 -5.10
CA VAL A 173 4.17 3.35 -5.07
C VAL A 173 3.59 3.51 -6.47
N LEU A 174 4.03 4.52 -7.23
CA LEU A 174 3.57 4.73 -8.60
C LEU A 174 3.93 3.54 -9.51
N SER A 175 5.12 2.96 -9.36
CA SER A 175 5.50 1.76 -10.13
C SER A 175 4.61 0.57 -9.80
N ALA A 176 4.25 0.39 -8.52
CA ALA A 176 3.39 -0.71 -8.07
C ALA A 176 1.96 -0.58 -8.63
N ILE A 177 1.31 0.57 -8.41
CA ILE A 177 -0.09 0.76 -8.84
C ILE A 177 -0.24 0.78 -10.36
N ASN A 178 0.79 1.19 -11.11
CA ASN A 178 0.75 1.19 -12.56
C ASN A 178 0.73 -0.23 -13.16
N MET A 179 1.01 -1.27 -12.39
CA MET A 179 0.91 -2.67 -12.85
C MET A 179 -0.53 -3.21 -12.86
N GLY A 180 -1.48 -2.48 -12.27
CA GLY A 180 -2.89 -2.83 -12.35
C GLY A 180 -3.36 -3.86 -11.32
N GLY A 181 -4.54 -4.44 -11.58
CA GLY A 181 -5.25 -5.31 -10.65
C GLY A 181 -5.89 -4.52 -9.51
N LEU A 182 -5.72 -4.98 -8.26
CA LEU A 182 -6.26 -4.31 -7.08
C LEU A 182 -5.38 -3.14 -6.63
N THR A 183 -5.27 -2.11 -7.48
CA THR A 183 -4.31 -1.00 -7.30
C THR A 183 -4.52 -0.20 -6.02
N SER A 184 -5.74 -0.06 -5.49
CA SER A 184 -5.95 0.60 -4.20
C SER A 184 -5.34 -0.21 -3.06
N LEU A 185 -5.56 -1.53 -3.05
CA LEU A 185 -4.96 -2.46 -2.08
C LEU A 185 -3.43 -2.49 -2.22
N ILE A 186 -2.92 -2.60 -3.45
CA ILE A 186 -1.47 -2.60 -3.73
C ILE A 186 -0.83 -1.31 -3.24
N GLY A 187 -1.42 -0.16 -3.60
CA GLY A 187 -0.95 1.15 -3.17
C GLY A 187 -0.97 1.28 -1.65
N ALA A 188 -2.05 0.89 -0.99
CA ALA A 188 -2.19 0.90 0.46
C ALA A 188 -1.07 0.10 1.15
N ILE A 189 -0.81 -1.13 0.68
CA ILE A 189 0.23 -2.00 1.26
C ILE A 189 1.61 -1.41 1.02
N THR A 190 1.94 -1.05 -0.22
CA THR A 190 3.27 -0.54 -0.59
C THR A 190 3.56 0.80 0.08
N GLY A 191 2.61 1.74 0.06
CA GLY A 191 2.75 3.04 0.71
C GLY A 191 2.86 2.92 2.23
N GLY A 192 2.02 2.10 2.85
CA GLY A 192 2.10 1.81 4.28
C GLY A 192 3.46 1.23 4.67
N ALA A 193 3.97 0.25 3.92
CA ALA A 193 5.27 -0.37 4.18
C ALA A 193 6.43 0.63 4.09
N LEU A 194 6.47 1.46 3.04
CA LEU A 194 7.56 2.42 2.83
C LEU A 194 7.57 3.51 3.90
N ALA A 195 6.39 4.06 4.25
CA ALA A 195 6.30 5.06 5.30
C ALA A 195 6.57 4.46 6.70
N LEU A 196 6.23 3.19 6.93
CA LEU A 196 6.59 2.48 8.16
C LEU A 196 8.11 2.29 8.31
N LEU A 197 8.79 1.96 7.20
CA LEU A 197 10.23 1.73 7.15
C LEU A 197 11.05 3.03 7.24
N HIS A 198 10.62 4.05 6.50
CA HIS A 198 11.44 5.24 6.23
C HIS A 198 10.88 6.52 6.87
N GLY A 199 9.71 6.45 7.50
CA GLY A 199 9.04 7.58 8.13
C GLY A 199 8.24 8.44 7.15
N LYS A 200 7.41 9.32 7.71
CA LYS A 200 6.49 10.18 6.94
C LYS A 200 7.20 11.14 5.98
N GLU A 201 8.45 11.53 6.30
CA GLU A 201 9.22 12.49 5.51
C GLU A 201 9.56 11.99 4.10
N THR A 202 9.45 10.68 3.86
CA THR A 202 9.59 10.11 2.51
C THR A 202 8.33 10.25 1.66
N VAL A 203 7.18 10.50 2.27
CA VAL A 203 5.92 10.70 1.55
C VAL A 203 5.93 12.09 0.91
N PRO A 204 5.81 12.22 -0.42
CA PRO A 204 5.84 13.53 -1.06
C PRO A 204 4.76 14.47 -0.53
N GLN A 205 5.14 15.70 -0.20
CA GLN A 205 4.20 16.71 0.30
C GLN A 205 3.06 16.96 -0.70
N SER A 206 3.35 16.91 -2.01
CA SER A 206 2.33 17.04 -3.06
C SER A 206 1.25 15.96 -2.99
N PHE A 207 1.58 14.75 -2.53
CA PHE A 207 0.61 13.69 -2.32
C PHE A 207 -0.16 13.89 -1.02
N ILE A 208 0.48 14.34 0.06
CA ILE A 208 -0.22 14.70 1.29
C ILE A 208 -1.23 15.83 1.03
N ASP A 209 -0.81 16.87 0.31
CA ASP A 209 -1.63 18.04 -0.01
C ASP A 209 -2.82 17.70 -0.91
N GLY A 210 -2.70 16.64 -1.72
CA GLY A 210 -3.73 16.20 -2.65
C GLY A 210 -4.74 15.22 -2.06
N LEU A 211 -4.55 14.74 -0.82
CA LEU A 211 -5.52 13.87 -0.15
C LEU A 211 -6.85 14.60 0.09
N GLU A 212 -7.95 13.87 -0.10
CA GLU A 212 -9.24 14.30 0.38
C GLU A 212 -9.26 14.24 1.92
N HIS A 213 -9.86 15.25 2.57
CA HIS A 213 -9.85 15.40 4.03
C HIS A 213 -8.45 15.48 4.66
N ARG A 214 -7.45 15.99 3.92
CA ARG A 214 -6.06 16.07 4.42
C ARG A 214 -5.96 16.75 5.79
N GLU A 215 -6.71 17.82 6.04
CA GLU A 215 -6.57 18.60 7.28
C GLU A 215 -7.04 17.78 8.48
N GLU A 216 -8.17 17.09 8.34
CA GLU A 216 -8.70 16.20 9.37
C GLU A 216 -7.84 14.94 9.56
N ILE A 217 -7.28 14.39 8.47
CA ILE A 217 -6.34 13.26 8.53
C ILE A 217 -5.08 13.65 9.30
N LEU A 218 -4.44 14.76 8.94
CA LEU A 218 -3.21 15.23 9.59
C LEU A 218 -3.46 15.57 11.07
N ALA A 219 -4.58 16.23 11.38
CA ALA A 219 -4.97 16.51 12.75
C ALA A 219 -5.16 15.23 13.59
N ALA A 220 -5.80 14.19 13.03
CA ALA A 220 -6.01 12.92 13.72
C ALA A 220 -4.73 12.09 13.88
N LEU A 221 -3.78 12.23 12.95
CA LEU A 221 -2.48 11.57 13.02
C LEU A 221 -1.45 12.35 13.84
N GLN A 222 -1.69 13.63 14.15
CA GLN A 222 -0.72 14.51 14.81
C GLN A 222 0.60 14.59 14.02
N VAL A 223 0.51 14.65 12.69
CA VAL A 223 1.65 14.70 11.76
C VAL A 223 1.62 15.90 10.85
#